data_AF-A0A7S2HXD8-F1
#
_entry.id   AF-A0A7S2HXD8-F1
#
_cell.length_a   1.000
_cell.length_b   1.000
_cell.length_c   1.000
_cell.angle_alpha   90.00
_cell.angle_beta   90.00
_cell.angle_gamma   90.00
#
_symmetry.space_group_name_H-M   'P 1'
#
loop_
_entity.id
_entity.type
_entity.pdbx_description
1 polymer ?
#
loop_
_entity_poly.entity_id
_entity_poly.type
_entity_poly.pdbx_seq_one_letter_code
_entity_poly.pdbx_strand_id
1 'polypeptide(L)'
;CVPTLSHSEHMPCLRMFGTFHRADQHSYLAIKHLDGRIEHIDGPMQVCFNPWKHESITMQRHQLFVATERQCADIVYLTGRFERIEGPCSVTLDPFVHSTIEVKTPRRHVASQSQYLIVQHKDGRVDHLRGPQEVCFHPLKHEKIETHESIKLAANEAVVVYRRLEKEAHKEAPTLTAKLEVLPATGTPDGKGVSGAAIPLLTTEVAGQEGATHVERRVVHGPAVFMPDHNEWLHTFSWHGSIKDGKGSKTGYAGDTKVPHALSFQTIRVMPDQMYLSVRDVRTTDDAALTVHIMMFYTMHSIETMLDSTNDMIGDFVSSATADVMTFASQLTYENFLQQTNKLSEIENFPILASRMKQTGNELLKVVYRGYGASSQLQEMHDQAISRRC
;
A
#
# COMPACT_ATOMS: atom_id res chain seq x y z
N CYS A 1 -21.11 60.18 101.43
CA CYS A 1 -22.10 60.88 100.58
C CYS A 1 -22.28 60.12 99.28
N VAL A 2 -23.47 59.56 99.08
CA VAL A 2 -24.01 59.08 97.79
C VAL A 2 -24.55 60.32 97.03
N PRO A 3 -24.48 60.39 95.70
CA PRO A 3 -25.57 59.93 94.81
C PRO A 3 -25.06 59.09 93.61
N THR A 4 -25.51 57.86 93.36
CA THR A 4 -26.68 57.39 92.57
C THR A 4 -26.89 57.98 91.17
N LEU A 5 -26.80 57.05 90.19
CA LEU A 5 -27.60 56.87 88.96
C LEU A 5 -27.47 57.91 87.82
N SER A 6 -27.08 57.45 86.62
CA SER A 6 -28.02 57.34 85.49
C SER A 6 -27.42 56.73 84.22
N HIS A 7 -28.13 55.73 83.71
CA HIS A 7 -28.37 55.37 82.32
C HIS A 7 -27.24 55.11 81.33
N SER A 8 -27.12 53.82 81.02
CA SER A 8 -26.86 53.28 79.70
C SER A 8 -27.84 53.82 78.65
N GLU A 9 -27.31 54.36 77.56
CA GLU A 9 -27.96 54.27 76.25
C GLU A 9 -26.95 53.67 75.28
N HIS A 10 -27.10 52.36 75.08
CA HIS A 10 -26.53 51.65 73.96
C HIS A 10 -27.09 52.26 72.67
N MET A 11 -26.24 52.96 71.91
CA MET A 11 -26.49 53.07 70.48
C MET A 11 -26.55 51.65 69.90
N PRO A 12 -27.60 51.29 69.14
CA PRO A 12 -27.54 50.12 68.30
C PRO A 12 -26.56 50.48 67.19
N CYS A 13 -25.28 50.20 67.44
CA CYS A 13 -24.31 50.03 66.37
C CYS A 13 -24.92 48.96 65.48
N LEU A 14 -25.48 49.38 64.34
CA LEU A 14 -25.90 48.50 63.27
C LEU A 14 -24.65 47.70 62.90
N ARG A 15 -24.48 46.57 63.57
CA ARG A 15 -23.59 45.50 63.18
C ARG A 15 -24.19 44.94 61.89
N MET A 16 -24.04 45.69 60.79
CA MET A 16 -24.00 45.12 59.46
C MET A 16 -22.72 44.28 59.43
N PHE A 17 -22.78 43.11 60.07
CA PHE A 17 -21.83 42.05 59.85
C PHE A 17 -22.07 41.58 58.40
N GLY A 18 -21.49 42.32 57.46
CA GLY A 18 -21.44 41.88 56.08
C GLY A 18 -20.74 40.54 56.06
N THR A 19 -21.39 39.53 55.49
CA THR A 19 -20.79 38.21 55.31
C THR A 19 -19.61 38.38 54.35
N PHE A 20 -18.41 38.01 54.80
CA PHE A 20 -17.23 38.05 53.95
C PHE A 20 -17.09 36.72 53.20
N HIS A 21 -16.89 36.81 51.90
CA HIS A 21 -16.57 35.68 51.05
C HIS A 21 -15.12 35.81 50.60
N ARG A 22 -14.35 34.75 50.76
CA ARG A 22 -12.93 34.73 50.42
C ARG A 22 -12.69 33.63 49.39
N ALA A 23 -12.03 33.99 48.31
CA ALA A 23 -11.44 33.05 47.37
C ALA A 23 -9.92 32.98 47.62
N ASP A 24 -9.39 31.77 47.58
CA ASP A 24 -7.96 31.49 47.59
C ASP A 24 -7.41 31.42 46.15
N GLN A 25 -6.14 31.06 45.97
CA GLN A 25 -5.51 30.95 44.64
C GLN A 25 -6.10 29.83 43.75
N HIS A 26 -7.01 29.00 44.26
CA HIS A 26 -7.63 27.88 43.56
C HIS A 26 -9.15 27.99 43.48
N SER A 27 -9.69 29.17 43.79
CA SER A 27 -11.11 29.45 43.73
C SER A 27 -11.36 30.85 43.18
N TYR A 28 -12.59 31.06 42.73
CA TYR A 28 -13.09 32.37 42.32
C TYR A 28 -14.41 32.65 43.04
N LEU A 29 -14.77 33.92 43.13
CA LEU A 29 -16.06 34.36 43.63
C LEU A 29 -16.99 34.63 42.45
N ALA A 30 -18.12 33.93 42.39
CA ALA A 30 -19.24 34.25 41.50
C ALA A 30 -20.22 35.16 42.25
N ILE A 31 -20.24 36.44 41.89
CA ILE A 31 -21.06 37.50 42.48
C ILE A 31 -22.25 37.75 41.55
N LYS A 32 -23.44 37.36 41.97
CA LYS A 32 -24.68 37.71 41.29
C LYS A 32 -25.16 39.05 41.84
N HIS A 33 -25.25 40.06 40.99
CA HIS A 33 -25.77 41.39 41.30
C HIS A 33 -27.30 41.42 41.21
N LEU A 34 -27.95 42.37 41.88
CA LEU A 34 -29.42 42.49 41.90
C LEU A 34 -30.03 42.81 40.53
N ASP A 35 -29.23 43.34 39.60
CA ASP A 35 -29.61 43.58 38.20
C ASP A 35 -29.55 42.32 37.33
N GLY A 36 -29.17 41.17 37.92
CA GLY A 36 -29.02 39.89 37.24
C GLY A 36 -27.64 39.67 36.60
N ARG A 37 -26.74 40.66 36.62
CA ARG A 37 -25.36 40.50 36.16
C ARG A 37 -24.60 39.56 37.08
N ILE A 38 -23.78 38.67 36.52
CA ILE A 38 -22.86 37.83 37.31
C ILE A 38 -21.43 38.26 37.02
N GLU A 39 -20.70 38.61 38.07
CA GLU A 39 -19.28 39.01 38.03
C GLU A 39 -18.44 37.94 38.68
N HIS A 40 -17.29 37.62 38.07
CA HIS A 40 -16.40 36.58 38.53
C HIS A 40 -15.07 37.20 38.89
N ILE A 41 -14.59 36.90 40.09
CA ILE A 41 -13.37 37.49 40.63
C ILE A 41 -12.44 36.36 41.07
N ASP A 42 -11.34 36.19 40.35
CA ASP A 42 -10.31 35.21 40.68
C ASP A 42 -9.63 35.57 42.00
N GLY A 43 -9.33 34.55 42.79
CA GLY A 43 -8.57 34.73 44.02
C GLY A 43 -7.07 34.95 43.77
N PRO A 44 -6.30 35.30 44.82
CA PRO A 44 -6.75 35.46 46.20
C PRO A 44 -7.44 36.81 46.42
N MET A 45 -8.72 36.81 46.77
CA MET A 45 -9.54 38.01 46.93
C MET A 45 -10.55 37.82 48.07
N GLN A 46 -10.90 38.90 48.76
CA GLN A 46 -11.98 38.92 49.75
C GLN A 46 -13.00 39.99 49.37
N VAL A 47 -14.27 39.61 49.30
CA VAL A 47 -15.37 40.52 48.98
C VAL A 47 -16.41 40.47 50.09
N CYS A 48 -16.91 41.64 50.48
CA CYS A 48 -17.99 41.76 51.45
C CYS A 48 -19.34 41.69 50.73
N PHE A 49 -20.26 40.87 51.23
CA PHE A 49 -21.63 40.85 50.74
C PHE A 49 -22.32 42.19 51.06
N ASN A 50 -22.88 42.83 50.03
CA ASN A 50 -23.65 44.06 50.17
C ASN A 50 -25.09 43.79 49.71
N PRO A 51 -26.08 43.75 50.62
CA PRO A 51 -27.46 43.43 50.30
C PRO A 51 -28.12 44.39 49.28
N TRP A 52 -27.57 45.60 49.09
CA TRP A 52 -28.09 46.58 48.13
C TRP A 52 -27.44 46.49 46.75
N LYS A 53 -26.42 45.64 46.58
CA LYS A 53 -25.71 45.46 45.30
C LYS A 53 -25.72 44.01 44.84
N HIS A 54 -25.54 43.08 45.78
CA HIS A 54 -25.34 41.67 45.51
C HIS A 54 -26.61 40.90 45.88
N GLU A 55 -27.12 40.10 44.96
CA GLU A 55 -28.13 39.07 45.21
C GLU A 55 -27.51 37.87 45.93
N SER A 56 -26.33 37.43 45.49
CA SER A 56 -25.58 36.35 46.15
C SER A 56 -24.09 36.41 45.82
N ILE A 57 -23.26 35.89 46.71
CA ILE A 57 -21.84 35.62 46.44
C ILE A 57 -21.59 34.15 46.76
N THR A 58 -21.11 33.40 45.77
CA THR A 58 -20.75 31.99 45.93
C THR A 58 -19.27 31.80 45.61
N MET A 59 -18.57 31.07 46.47
CA MET A 59 -17.20 30.64 46.20
C MET A 59 -17.25 29.35 45.42
N GLN A 60 -16.58 29.31 44.27
CA GLN A 60 -16.46 28.11 43.46
C GLN A 60 -14.98 27.77 43.29
N ARG A 61 -14.65 26.48 43.32
CA ARG A 61 -13.28 26.02 43.07
C ARG A 61 -13.03 25.99 41.57
N HIS A 62 -11.84 26.43 41.15
CA HIS A 62 -11.37 26.19 39.80
C HIS A 62 -11.34 24.69 39.52
N GLN A 63 -11.91 24.28 38.40
CA GLN A 63 -11.75 22.91 37.92
C GLN A 63 -10.42 22.84 37.17
N LEU A 64 -9.44 22.15 37.76
CA LEU A 64 -8.12 21.96 37.19
C LEU A 64 -8.06 20.63 36.43
N PHE A 65 -7.68 20.71 35.17
CA PHE A 65 -7.45 19.56 34.31
C PHE A 65 -5.95 19.34 34.16
N VAL A 66 -5.45 18.20 34.61
CA VAL A 66 -4.03 17.86 34.58
C VAL A 66 -3.81 16.74 33.57
N ALA A 67 -3.06 17.03 32.51
CA ALA A 67 -2.64 16.04 31.52
C ALA A 67 -1.21 15.57 31.85
N THR A 68 -1.02 14.26 31.90
CA THR A 68 0.30 13.63 32.01
C THR A 68 1.04 13.64 30.67
N GLU A 69 2.31 13.24 30.64
CA GLU A 69 3.14 13.14 29.41
C GLU A 69 2.51 12.31 28.28
N ARG A 70 1.60 11.38 28.62
CA ARG A 70 0.92 10.51 27.64
C ARG A 70 -0.50 10.97 27.31
N GLN A 71 -0.91 12.13 27.80
CA GLN A 71 -2.24 12.68 27.63
C GLN A 71 -2.16 14.05 26.97
N CYS A 72 -3.29 14.48 26.42
CA CYS A 72 -3.48 15.83 25.92
C CYS A 72 -4.77 16.41 26.50
N ALA A 73 -4.79 17.73 26.68
CA ALA A 73 -5.97 18.49 27.03
C ALA A 73 -6.59 19.08 25.76
N ASP A 74 -7.82 18.67 25.45
CA ASP A 74 -8.64 19.25 24.40
C ASP A 74 -9.48 20.37 24.99
N ILE A 75 -9.24 21.60 24.54
CA ILE A 75 -9.93 22.80 25.01
C ILE A 75 -10.83 23.30 23.88
N VAL A 76 -12.13 23.35 24.16
CA VAL A 76 -13.11 24.01 23.29
C VAL A 76 -13.44 25.34 23.92
N TYR A 77 -13.17 26.44 23.22
CA TYR A 77 -13.51 27.79 23.66
C TYR A 77 -14.99 28.08 23.36
N LEU A 78 -15.61 28.99 24.12
CA LEU A 78 -16.97 29.46 23.85
C LEU A 78 -17.11 30.13 22.47
N THR A 79 -16.01 30.60 21.90
CA THR A 79 -15.94 31.12 20.52
C THR A 79 -16.02 30.04 19.45
N GLY A 80 -16.01 28.76 19.83
CA GLY A 80 -15.93 27.61 18.92
C GLY A 80 -14.50 27.26 18.47
N ARG A 81 -13.49 28.03 18.90
CA ARG A 81 -12.09 27.68 18.68
C ARG A 81 -11.77 26.38 19.43
N PHE A 82 -11.00 25.50 18.79
CA PHE A 82 -10.46 24.29 19.42
C PHE A 82 -8.94 24.42 19.54
N GLU A 83 -8.41 24.00 20.68
CA GLU A 83 -6.98 23.93 20.95
C GLU A 83 -6.66 22.62 21.66
N ARG A 84 -5.57 21.97 21.25
CA ARG A 84 -5.05 20.79 21.92
C ARG A 84 -3.68 21.11 22.49
N ILE A 85 -3.52 20.85 23.78
CA ILE A 85 -2.24 21.01 24.49
C ILE A 85 -1.72 19.62 24.85
N GLU A 86 -0.51 19.30 24.38
CA GLU A 86 0.18 18.06 24.75
C GLU A 86 0.73 18.17 26.17
N GLY A 87 0.61 17.11 26.96
CA GLY A 87 1.13 17.09 28.32
C GLY A 87 2.67 17.02 28.38
N PRO A 88 3.28 17.24 29.55
CA PRO A 88 2.64 17.50 30.83
C PRO A 88 2.13 18.94 30.94
N CYS A 89 0.84 19.12 31.21
CA CYS A 89 0.24 20.44 31.34
C CYS A 89 -0.90 20.47 32.35
N SER A 90 -1.16 21.64 32.91
CA SER A 90 -2.29 21.90 33.77
C SER A 90 -3.11 23.06 33.22
N VAL A 91 -4.39 22.83 32.95
CA VAL A 91 -5.28 23.84 32.38
C VAL A 91 -6.44 24.06 33.35
N THR A 92 -6.66 25.32 33.71
CA THR A 92 -7.80 25.72 34.53
C THR A 92 -9.01 26.01 33.64
N LEU A 93 -10.15 25.42 33.95
CA LEU A 93 -11.41 25.77 33.31
C LEU A 93 -11.83 27.18 33.74
N ASP A 94 -12.02 28.04 32.75
CA ASP A 94 -12.57 29.38 32.90
C ASP A 94 -13.95 29.34 32.21
N PRO A 95 -15.06 29.40 32.97
CA PRO A 95 -16.41 29.33 32.41
C PRO A 95 -16.75 30.44 31.41
N PHE A 96 -15.98 31.53 31.32
CA PHE A 96 -16.21 32.65 30.40
C PHE A 96 -15.47 32.51 29.08
N VAL A 97 -14.47 31.65 29.04
CA VAL A 97 -13.57 31.50 27.90
C VAL A 97 -13.68 30.10 27.31
N HIS A 98 -13.80 29.10 28.19
CA HIS A 98 -13.84 27.68 27.84
C HIS A 98 -15.27 27.14 27.90
N SER A 99 -15.69 26.49 26.81
CA SER A 99 -16.91 25.68 26.76
C SER A 99 -16.70 24.35 27.48
N THR A 100 -15.65 23.63 27.11
CA THR A 100 -15.31 22.31 27.68
C THR A 100 -13.80 22.11 27.66
N ILE A 101 -13.30 21.37 28.65
CA ILE A 101 -11.92 20.86 28.67
C ILE A 101 -11.99 19.36 28.93
N GLU A 102 -11.33 18.58 28.08
CA GLU A 102 -11.28 17.13 28.21
C GLU A 102 -9.84 16.64 28.17
N VAL A 103 -9.44 15.87 29.18
CA VAL A 103 -8.12 15.21 29.20
C VAL A 103 -8.29 13.81 28.61
N LYS A 104 -7.59 13.54 27.52
CA LYS A 104 -7.66 12.26 26.80
C LYS A 104 -6.27 11.74 26.49
N THR A 105 -6.16 10.42 26.41
CA THR A 105 -4.98 9.76 25.86
C THR A 105 -5.10 9.76 24.34
N PRO A 106 -4.25 10.49 23.59
CA PRO A 106 -4.33 10.51 22.14
C PRO A 106 -4.06 9.11 21.59
N ARG A 107 -4.74 8.77 20.48
CA ARG A 107 -4.46 7.52 19.76
C ARG A 107 -3.09 7.62 19.12
N ARG A 108 -2.15 6.82 19.61
CA ARG A 108 -0.76 6.76 19.12
C ARG A 108 -0.63 5.72 18.01
N HIS A 109 0.04 6.10 16.94
CA HIS A 109 0.41 5.20 15.85
C HIS A 109 1.93 5.11 15.82
N VAL A 110 2.45 3.89 15.90
CA VAL A 110 3.89 3.62 15.95
C VAL A 110 4.25 2.76 14.76
N ALA A 111 5.26 3.18 14.00
CA ALA A 111 5.89 2.38 12.97
C ALA A 111 7.27 1.93 13.45
N SER A 112 7.50 0.62 13.42
CA SER A 112 8.82 0.03 13.62
C SER A 112 9.75 0.26 12.42
N GLN A 113 11.00 -0.18 12.49
CA GLN A 113 11.99 -0.02 11.41
C GLN A 113 11.59 -0.71 10.09
N SER A 114 10.71 -1.72 10.13
CA SER A 114 10.18 -2.40 8.94
C SER A 114 8.76 -1.96 8.57
N GLN A 115 8.29 -0.86 9.11
CA GLN A 115 6.96 -0.32 8.88
C GLN A 115 7.04 1.17 8.54
N TYR A 116 5.94 1.68 8.02
CA TYR A 116 5.76 3.10 7.77
C TYR A 116 4.33 3.53 8.14
N LEU A 117 4.14 4.81 8.39
CA LEU A 117 2.84 5.41 8.64
C LEU A 117 2.36 6.14 7.39
N ILE A 118 1.09 5.96 7.04
CA ILE A 118 0.38 6.79 6.07
C ILE A 118 -0.50 7.75 6.86
N VAL A 119 -0.19 9.04 6.79
CA VAL A 119 -0.93 10.12 7.46
C VAL A 119 -1.74 10.86 6.40
N GLN A 120 -3.06 10.72 6.48
CA GLN A 120 -4.00 11.48 5.66
C GLN A 120 -4.42 12.73 6.43
N HIS A 121 -4.11 13.90 5.87
CA HIS A 121 -4.45 15.20 6.43
C HIS A 121 -5.82 15.67 5.93
N LYS A 122 -6.49 16.51 6.73
CA LYS A 122 -7.81 17.06 6.37
C LYS A 122 -7.78 18.03 5.19
N ASP A 123 -6.61 18.53 4.82
CA ASP A 123 -6.41 19.35 3.61
C ASP A 123 -6.26 18.51 2.34
N GLY A 124 -6.32 17.18 2.45
CA GLY A 124 -6.16 16.23 1.35
C GLY A 124 -4.71 15.78 1.12
N ARG A 125 -3.74 16.33 1.84
CA ARG A 125 -2.33 15.91 1.74
C ARG A 125 -2.15 14.51 2.35
N VAL A 126 -1.29 13.70 1.74
CA VAL A 126 -0.92 12.37 2.23
C VAL A 126 0.59 12.31 2.45
N ASP A 127 1.01 12.06 3.69
CA ASP A 127 2.41 11.92 4.06
C ASP A 127 2.73 10.46 4.41
N HIS A 128 3.80 9.92 3.81
CA HIS A 128 4.33 8.59 4.13
C HIS A 128 5.58 8.73 5.03
N LEU A 129 5.48 8.31 6.28
CA LEU A 129 6.55 8.45 7.28
C LEU A 129 7.22 7.11 7.54
N ARG A 130 8.49 6.98 7.12
CA ARG A 130 9.31 5.78 7.36
C ARG A 130 9.62 5.64 8.85
N GLY A 131 9.49 4.44 9.39
CA GLY A 131 9.87 4.15 10.78
C GLY A 131 11.39 4.19 11.04
N PRO A 132 11.83 4.29 12.30
CA PRO A 132 11.03 4.30 13.53
C PRO A 132 10.41 5.69 13.76
N GLN A 133 9.08 5.75 13.78
CA GLN A 133 8.34 7.00 13.94
C GLN A 133 7.09 6.77 14.78
N GLU A 134 6.71 7.80 15.51
CA GLU A 134 5.50 7.84 16.30
C GLU A 134 4.71 9.10 15.99
N VAL A 135 3.42 8.94 15.69
CA VAL A 135 2.51 10.06 15.44
C VAL A 135 1.24 9.91 16.26
N CYS A 136 0.89 10.98 16.96
CA CYS A 136 -0.38 11.10 17.68
C CYS A 136 -1.48 11.60 16.73
N PHE A 137 -2.64 10.95 16.76
CA PHE A 137 -3.80 11.40 15.98
C PHE A 137 -4.33 12.73 16.51
N HIS A 138 -4.41 13.75 15.62
CA HIS A 138 -4.94 15.07 15.94
C HIS A 138 -6.23 15.33 15.14
N PRO A 139 -7.42 15.42 15.77
CA PRO A 139 -8.71 15.51 15.08
C PRO A 139 -8.86 16.68 14.11
N LEU A 140 -8.17 17.80 14.32
CA LEU A 140 -8.20 18.93 13.37
C LEU A 140 -7.22 18.82 12.20
N LYS A 141 -6.12 18.07 12.35
CA LYS A 141 -5.04 18.01 11.35
C LYS A 141 -5.14 16.76 10.50
N HIS A 142 -5.46 15.64 11.14
CA HIS A 142 -5.46 14.32 10.54
C HIS A 142 -6.90 13.87 10.32
N GLU A 143 -7.15 13.33 9.13
CA GLU A 143 -8.34 12.56 8.83
C GLU A 143 -8.16 11.11 9.28
N LYS A 144 -6.99 10.53 8.96
CA LYS A 144 -6.69 9.12 9.24
C LYS A 144 -5.18 8.88 9.35
N ILE A 145 -4.78 7.93 10.19
CA ILE A 145 -3.40 7.42 10.25
C ILE A 145 -3.45 5.90 10.21
N GLU A 146 -2.64 5.30 9.33
CA GLU A 146 -2.52 3.84 9.18
C GLU A 146 -1.06 3.40 9.25
N THR A 147 -0.83 2.19 9.76
CA THR A 147 0.49 1.56 9.80
C THR A 147 0.56 0.47 8.73
N HIS A 148 1.57 0.53 7.88
CA HIS A 148 1.79 -0.40 6.77
C HIS A 148 3.17 -1.06 6.85
N GLU A 149 3.31 -2.27 6.32
CA GLU A 149 4.59 -2.98 6.27
C GLU A 149 5.45 -2.51 5.09
N SER A 150 6.74 -2.30 5.34
CA SER A 150 7.71 -2.01 4.28
C SER A 150 8.10 -3.29 3.54
N ILE A 151 8.37 -3.17 2.25
CA ILE A 151 8.76 -4.30 1.41
C ILE A 151 10.26 -4.53 1.58
N LYS A 152 10.64 -5.70 2.08
CA LYS A 152 12.04 -6.10 2.23
C LYS A 152 12.45 -6.85 0.95
N LEU A 153 13.42 -6.31 0.23
CA LEU A 153 14.00 -6.91 -0.97
C LEU A 153 15.32 -7.57 -0.61
N ALA A 154 15.46 -8.85 -0.93
CA ALA A 154 16.76 -9.53 -0.87
C ALA A 154 17.69 -9.08 -2.02
N ALA A 155 18.97 -9.46 -1.96
CA ALA A 155 19.98 -9.05 -2.97
C ALA A 155 19.64 -9.48 -4.41
N ASN A 156 18.87 -10.54 -4.56
CA ASN A 156 18.42 -11.11 -5.82
C ASN A 156 16.93 -10.84 -6.07
N GLU A 157 16.35 -9.84 -5.42
CA GLU A 157 14.94 -9.46 -5.59
C GLU A 157 14.84 -8.02 -6.09
N ALA A 158 13.79 -7.75 -6.84
CA ALA A 158 13.47 -6.42 -7.32
C ALA A 158 11.95 -6.19 -7.31
N VAL A 159 11.56 -4.92 -7.32
CA VAL A 159 10.19 -4.48 -7.55
C VAL A 159 10.18 -3.42 -8.64
N VAL A 160 9.08 -3.38 -9.39
CA VAL A 160 8.86 -2.36 -10.41
C VAL A 160 7.85 -1.37 -9.85
N VAL A 161 8.24 -0.10 -9.86
CA VAL A 161 7.49 1.00 -9.28
C VAL A 161 7.09 1.94 -10.40
N TYR A 162 5.82 2.32 -10.40
CA TYR A 162 5.30 3.38 -11.25
C TYR A 162 5.03 4.61 -10.40
N ARG A 163 5.32 5.78 -10.96
CA ARG A 163 5.07 7.06 -10.33
C ARG A 163 4.27 7.94 -11.27
N ARG A 164 3.22 8.58 -10.76
CA ARG A 164 2.50 9.61 -11.53
C ARG A 164 3.28 10.91 -11.47
N LEU A 165 3.76 11.39 -12.60
CA LEU A 165 4.32 12.73 -12.74
C LEU A 165 3.16 13.70 -12.94
N GLU A 166 3.07 14.68 -12.04
CA GLU A 166 2.24 15.85 -12.30
C GLU A 166 2.88 16.62 -13.46
N LYS A 167 2.10 16.99 -14.48
CA LYS A 167 2.61 17.86 -15.54
C LYS A 167 2.97 19.19 -14.88
N GLU A 168 4.26 19.43 -14.67
CA GLU A 168 4.72 20.77 -14.34
C GLU A 168 4.34 21.69 -15.51
N ALA A 169 3.37 22.56 -15.25
CA ALA A 169 3.03 23.63 -16.15
C ALA A 169 4.24 24.57 -16.27
N HIS A 170 5.05 24.33 -17.31
CA HIS A 170 6.06 25.23 -17.87
C HIS A 170 7.09 25.80 -16.89
N LYS A 171 8.30 25.23 -16.92
CA LYS A 171 9.54 26.01 -17.05
C LYS A 171 10.61 25.18 -17.77
N GLU A 172 11.02 25.72 -18.91
CA GLU A 172 12.25 25.40 -19.68
C GLU A 172 12.21 24.17 -20.61
N ALA A 173 12.02 24.47 -21.90
CA ALA A 173 12.51 23.64 -23.01
C ALA A 173 13.94 24.13 -23.39
N PRO A 174 14.78 23.31 -24.05
CA PRO A 174 14.55 23.03 -25.46
C PRO A 174 14.81 21.57 -25.93
N THR A 175 13.98 21.19 -26.93
CA THR A 175 14.33 20.43 -28.15
C THR A 175 14.74 18.96 -28.03
N LEU A 176 13.96 18.07 -28.66
CA LEU A 176 14.37 17.28 -29.82
C LEU A 176 13.14 16.80 -30.62
N THR A 177 13.17 17.13 -31.90
CA THR A 177 12.20 16.84 -32.97
C THR A 177 12.22 15.39 -33.44
N ALA A 178 11.06 14.84 -33.83
CA ALA A 178 10.99 13.95 -34.99
C ALA A 178 9.66 14.13 -35.73
N LYS A 179 9.77 14.32 -37.04
CA LYS A 179 8.76 14.66 -38.02
C LYS A 179 8.15 13.37 -38.57
N LEU A 180 6.83 13.29 -38.75
CA LEU A 180 6.25 12.33 -39.70
C LEU A 180 4.98 12.89 -40.33
N GLU A 181 5.07 13.21 -41.63
CA GLU A 181 3.92 13.44 -42.51
C GLU A 181 3.38 12.08 -42.96
N VAL A 182 2.05 11.93 -43.03
CA VAL A 182 1.40 10.82 -43.76
C VAL A 182 0.17 11.34 -44.48
N LEU A 183 0.13 11.09 -45.80
CA LEU A 183 -1.01 11.34 -46.71
C LEU A 183 -2.18 10.38 -46.42
N PRO A 184 -3.45 10.79 -46.63
CA PRO A 184 -4.60 9.98 -46.25
C PRO A 184 -5.04 9.02 -47.36
N ALA A 185 -5.53 7.85 -46.97
CA ALA A 185 -6.36 6.98 -47.82
C ALA A 185 -7.73 6.76 -47.16
N THR A 186 -8.75 6.92 -47.99
CA THR A 186 -10.19 6.98 -47.75
C THR A 186 -10.88 5.61 -47.74
N GLY A 187 -11.89 5.45 -46.87
CA GLY A 187 -13.15 4.65 -47.03
C GLY A 187 -13.01 3.12 -47.03
N THR A 188 -13.95 2.29 -46.57
CA THR A 188 -15.34 2.40 -46.07
C THR A 188 -15.70 1.03 -45.44
N PRO A 189 -16.86 0.87 -44.76
CA PRO A 189 -17.11 -0.17 -43.74
C PRO A 189 -17.87 -1.40 -44.26
N ASP A 190 -17.83 -2.52 -43.52
CA ASP A 190 -19.02 -3.31 -43.18
C ASP A 190 -18.74 -4.47 -42.21
N GLY A 191 -19.54 -4.55 -41.14
CA GLY A 191 -20.28 -5.78 -40.81
C GLY A 191 -19.80 -6.73 -39.68
N LYS A 192 -20.54 -6.64 -38.55
CA LYS A 192 -20.90 -7.69 -37.56
C LYS A 192 -19.92 -8.01 -36.41
N GLY A 193 -20.45 -7.86 -35.19
CA GLY A 193 -19.71 -7.89 -33.94
C GLY A 193 -19.79 -9.18 -33.13
N VAL A 194 -19.09 -9.15 -32.00
CA VAL A 194 -19.28 -9.98 -30.81
C VAL A 194 -18.91 -9.12 -29.59
N SER A 195 -19.77 -9.15 -28.58
CA SER A 195 -19.56 -8.56 -27.25
C SER A 195 -18.44 -9.29 -26.51
N GLY A 196 -17.32 -8.60 -26.26
CA GLY A 196 -16.25 -9.03 -25.37
C GLY A 196 -16.04 -7.99 -24.28
N ALA A 197 -16.07 -8.42 -23.02
CA ALA A 197 -15.74 -7.60 -21.86
C ALA A 197 -14.37 -6.94 -22.05
N ALA A 198 -14.30 -5.63 -21.82
CA ALA A 198 -13.09 -4.85 -21.98
C ALA A 198 -12.02 -5.30 -20.98
N ILE A 199 -10.98 -5.95 -21.50
CA ILE A 199 -9.70 -6.12 -20.83
C ILE A 199 -9.00 -4.76 -20.90
N PRO A 200 -8.45 -4.20 -19.80
CA PRO A 200 -7.59 -3.04 -19.90
C PRO A 200 -6.28 -3.49 -20.55
N LEU A 201 -6.25 -3.43 -21.88
CA LEU A 201 -5.05 -3.48 -22.66
C LEU A 201 -4.26 -2.21 -22.31
N LEU A 202 -3.01 -2.37 -21.86
CA LEU A 202 -2.10 -1.24 -21.70
C LEU A 202 -1.71 -0.76 -23.11
N THR A 203 -2.61 -0.02 -23.75
CA THR A 203 -2.27 0.80 -24.90
C THR A 203 -1.41 1.94 -24.39
N THR A 204 -0.17 1.99 -24.84
CA THR A 204 0.61 3.22 -24.87
C THR A 204 -0.16 4.23 -25.71
N GLU A 205 -0.94 5.08 -25.05
CA GLU A 205 -1.68 6.16 -25.69
C GLU A 205 -0.69 7.11 -26.38
N VAL A 206 -0.89 7.33 -27.67
CA VAL A 206 -0.12 8.27 -28.46
C VAL A 206 -0.40 9.68 -27.94
N ALA A 207 0.65 10.45 -27.67
CA ALA A 207 0.56 11.83 -27.19
C ALA A 207 -0.26 12.68 -28.17
N GLY A 208 -1.43 13.14 -27.71
CA GLY A 208 -2.39 13.91 -28.52
C GLY A 208 -3.81 13.93 -27.95
N GLN A 209 -4.13 13.10 -26.96
CA GLN A 209 -5.38 13.21 -26.20
C GLN A 209 -5.11 13.88 -24.84
N GLU A 210 -5.89 14.92 -24.55
CA GLU A 210 -5.94 15.60 -23.25
C GLU A 210 -6.37 14.60 -22.17
N GLY A 211 -5.38 13.95 -21.54
CA GLY A 211 -5.62 12.92 -20.53
C GLY A 211 -4.38 12.10 -20.15
N ALA A 212 -3.36 12.05 -21.00
CA ALA A 212 -2.15 11.28 -20.75
C ALA A 212 -1.32 11.85 -19.58
N THR A 213 -1.63 11.35 -18.38
CA THR A 213 -0.79 11.42 -17.19
C THR A 213 0.57 10.82 -17.53
N HIS A 214 1.64 11.61 -17.37
CA HIS A 214 2.99 11.07 -17.52
C HIS A 214 3.24 10.10 -16.37
N VAL A 215 3.51 8.84 -16.70
CA VAL A 215 3.85 7.81 -15.70
C VAL A 215 5.31 7.45 -15.90
N GLU A 216 6.10 7.63 -14.85
CA GLU A 216 7.49 7.19 -14.80
C GLU A 216 7.54 5.75 -14.28
N ARG A 217 8.38 4.91 -14.89
CA ARG A 217 8.64 3.52 -14.47
C ARG A 217 10.09 3.41 -13.98
N ARG A 218 10.29 2.87 -12.79
CA ARG A 218 11.62 2.55 -12.24
C ARG A 218 11.67 1.16 -11.64
N VAL A 219 12.84 0.53 -11.70
CA VAL A 219 13.11 -0.77 -11.06
C VAL A 219 13.95 -0.54 -9.82
N VAL A 220 13.53 -1.11 -8.69
CA VAL A 220 14.26 -1.05 -7.43
C VAL A 220 14.81 -2.44 -7.12
N HIS A 221 16.13 -2.57 -7.13
CA HIS A 221 16.84 -3.80 -6.77
C HIS A 221 17.17 -3.83 -5.28
N GLY A 222 17.19 -5.02 -4.69
CA GLY A 222 17.71 -5.22 -3.34
C GLY A 222 19.25 -5.40 -3.29
N PRO A 223 19.83 -5.55 -2.09
CA PRO A 223 19.15 -5.64 -0.80
C PRO A 223 18.69 -4.25 -0.34
N ALA A 224 17.39 -4.06 -0.17
CA ALA A 224 16.81 -2.76 0.17
C ALA A 224 15.48 -2.92 0.91
N VAL A 225 15.16 -1.97 1.79
CA VAL A 225 13.81 -1.82 2.33
C VAL A 225 13.13 -0.75 1.49
N PHE A 226 12.08 -1.13 0.77
CA PHE A 226 11.31 -0.27 -0.10
C PHE A 226 10.01 0.17 0.56
N MET A 227 9.67 1.45 0.40
CA MET A 227 8.43 2.07 0.84
C MET A 227 7.93 2.92 -0.33
N PRO A 228 6.74 2.65 -0.87
CA PRO A 228 6.19 3.48 -1.94
C PRO A 228 5.88 4.89 -1.42
N ASP A 229 6.10 5.90 -2.24
CA ASP A 229 5.59 7.25 -2.00
C ASP A 229 4.06 7.32 -2.26
N HIS A 230 3.41 8.39 -1.84
CA HIS A 230 1.96 8.60 -1.98
C HIS A 230 1.47 8.60 -3.44
N ASN A 231 2.35 8.95 -4.39
CA ASN A 231 2.06 8.95 -5.83
C ASN A 231 2.68 7.75 -6.58
N GLU A 232 3.16 6.75 -5.83
CA GLU A 232 3.76 5.54 -6.38
C GLU A 232 2.87 4.30 -6.18
N TRP A 233 2.89 3.41 -7.15
CA TRP A 233 2.29 2.08 -7.02
C TRP A 233 3.18 1.00 -7.62
N LEU A 234 3.00 -0.23 -7.15
CA LEU A 234 3.79 -1.37 -7.59
C LEU A 234 3.18 -2.05 -8.80
N HIS A 235 4.05 -2.51 -9.70
CA HIS A 235 3.64 -3.44 -10.76
C HIS A 235 3.20 -4.77 -10.13
N THR A 236 2.09 -5.29 -10.62
CA THR A 236 1.65 -6.65 -10.31
C THR A 236 1.87 -7.52 -11.54
N PHE A 237 2.83 -8.43 -11.44
CA PHE A 237 3.08 -9.42 -12.48
C PHE A 237 1.95 -10.44 -12.51
N SER A 238 1.56 -10.86 -13.72
CA SER A 238 0.57 -11.91 -13.92
C SER A 238 1.07 -12.86 -15.00
N TRP A 239 1.61 -13.99 -14.56
CA TRP A 239 2.30 -14.94 -15.43
C TRP A 239 1.60 -16.30 -15.50
N HIS A 240 1.95 -17.08 -16.52
CA HIS A 240 1.63 -18.50 -16.55
C HIS A 240 2.21 -19.21 -15.33
N GLY A 241 1.43 -20.13 -14.75
CA GLY A 241 1.83 -20.92 -13.60
C GLY A 241 1.13 -22.27 -13.53
N SER A 242 1.70 -23.20 -12.78
CA SER A 242 1.03 -24.45 -12.40
C SER A 242 0.12 -24.17 -11.21
N ILE A 243 -1.15 -24.58 -11.27
CA ILE A 243 -2.08 -24.45 -10.14
C ILE A 243 -1.94 -25.68 -9.25
N LYS A 244 -1.51 -25.49 -8.00
CA LYS A 244 -1.52 -26.54 -6.97
C LYS A 244 -2.08 -25.96 -5.68
N ASP A 245 -3.09 -26.62 -5.10
CA ASP A 245 -3.74 -26.19 -3.86
C ASP A 245 -4.25 -24.73 -3.90
N GLY A 246 -4.73 -24.28 -5.06
CA GLY A 246 -5.25 -22.92 -5.28
C GLY A 246 -4.20 -21.81 -5.40
N LYS A 247 -2.91 -22.12 -5.33
CA LYS A 247 -1.81 -21.17 -5.55
C LYS A 247 -1.05 -21.50 -6.84
N GLY A 248 -0.77 -20.47 -7.64
CA GLY A 248 0.09 -20.60 -8.80
C GLY A 248 1.56 -20.77 -8.42
N SER A 249 2.26 -21.68 -9.09
CA SER A 249 3.71 -21.86 -8.98
C SER A 249 4.37 -21.71 -10.35
N LYS A 250 5.45 -20.92 -10.38
CA LYS A 250 6.32 -20.77 -11.54
C LYS A 250 6.95 -22.10 -11.95
N THR A 251 7.45 -22.87 -10.97
CA THR A 251 8.23 -24.10 -11.20
C THR A 251 7.35 -25.27 -11.62
N GLY A 252 6.30 -25.59 -10.84
CA GLY A 252 5.46 -26.77 -11.06
C GLY A 252 6.19 -28.11 -10.95
N TYR A 253 5.56 -29.17 -11.44
CA TYR A 253 6.07 -30.54 -11.53
C TYR A 253 5.90 -31.11 -12.95
N ALA A 254 6.57 -32.24 -13.22
CA ALA A 254 6.31 -33.00 -14.44
C ALA A 254 4.84 -33.47 -14.47
N GLY A 255 4.17 -33.26 -15.61
CA GLY A 255 2.73 -33.52 -15.80
C GLY A 255 1.85 -32.27 -15.68
N ASP A 256 2.30 -31.23 -14.98
CA ASP A 256 1.49 -30.02 -14.75
C ASP A 256 1.18 -29.27 -16.06
N THR A 257 -0.02 -28.68 -16.11
CA THR A 257 -0.38 -27.69 -17.13
C THR A 257 -0.07 -26.29 -16.61
N LYS A 258 0.68 -25.52 -17.40
CA LYS A 258 0.85 -24.08 -17.15
C LYS A 258 -0.39 -23.34 -17.66
N VAL A 259 -1.05 -22.60 -16.78
CA VAL A 259 -2.28 -21.86 -17.08
C VAL A 259 -1.96 -20.36 -17.05
N PRO A 260 -2.43 -19.56 -18.04
CA PRO A 260 -2.27 -18.11 -18.03
C PRO A 260 -2.78 -17.48 -16.73
N HIS A 261 -2.12 -16.42 -16.27
CA HIS A 261 -2.51 -15.64 -15.08
C HIS A 261 -2.59 -16.41 -13.76
N ALA A 262 -2.14 -17.66 -13.71
CA ALA A 262 -2.21 -18.47 -12.50
C ALA A 262 -1.27 -17.95 -11.39
N LEU A 263 -0.19 -17.26 -11.76
CA LEU A 263 0.80 -16.72 -10.84
C LEU A 263 0.74 -15.19 -10.81
N SER A 264 0.40 -14.62 -9.65
CA SER A 264 0.40 -13.17 -9.41
C SER A 264 1.30 -12.79 -8.26
N PHE A 265 2.17 -11.79 -8.45
CA PHE A 265 3.15 -11.33 -7.46
C PHE A 265 3.67 -9.93 -7.80
N GLN A 266 4.35 -9.29 -6.84
CA GLN A 266 4.93 -7.93 -7.02
C GLN A 266 6.45 -7.91 -6.93
N THR A 267 7.05 -8.87 -6.20
CA THR A 267 8.51 -9.00 -6.05
C THR A 267 9.05 -10.05 -7.01
N ILE A 268 9.90 -9.63 -7.95
CA ILE A 268 10.52 -10.52 -8.93
C ILE A 268 11.90 -10.98 -8.43
N ARG A 269 12.21 -12.25 -8.65
CA ARG A 269 13.53 -12.83 -8.32
C ARG A 269 14.45 -12.80 -9.54
N VAL A 270 15.60 -12.16 -9.39
CA VAL A 270 16.69 -12.04 -10.36
C VAL A 270 17.83 -12.99 -9.97
N MET A 271 17.51 -14.29 -9.96
CA MET A 271 18.49 -15.36 -9.79
C MET A 271 18.22 -16.44 -10.84
N PRO A 272 19.22 -17.29 -11.16
CA PRO A 272 18.98 -18.46 -11.98
C PRO A 272 17.84 -19.28 -11.39
N ASP A 273 16.87 -19.64 -12.23
CA ASP A 273 15.67 -20.35 -11.84
C ASP A 273 15.40 -21.51 -12.81
N GLN A 274 14.48 -22.38 -12.41
CA GLN A 274 14.09 -23.54 -13.19
C GLN A 274 12.56 -23.67 -13.28
N MET A 275 12.08 -24.26 -14.37
CA MET A 275 10.67 -24.62 -14.50
C MET A 275 10.47 -25.94 -15.24
N TYR A 276 9.47 -26.70 -14.80
CA TYR A 276 8.99 -27.89 -15.49
C TYR A 276 7.97 -27.49 -16.57
N LEU A 277 8.09 -28.13 -17.73
CA LEU A 277 7.14 -28.01 -18.83
C LEU A 277 6.81 -29.41 -19.35
N SER A 278 5.51 -29.67 -19.50
CA SER A 278 5.00 -30.87 -20.15
C SER A 278 4.33 -30.47 -21.46
N VAL A 279 4.98 -30.80 -22.56
CA VAL A 279 4.45 -30.55 -23.89
C VAL A 279 3.57 -31.73 -24.27
N ARG A 280 2.27 -31.52 -24.37
CA ARG A 280 1.28 -32.55 -24.69
C ARG A 280 1.05 -32.64 -26.20
N ASP A 281 0.46 -33.74 -26.64
CA ASP A 281 0.02 -33.95 -28.02
C ASP A 281 1.14 -33.81 -29.07
N VAL A 282 2.37 -34.16 -28.67
CA VAL A 282 3.53 -34.17 -29.56
C VAL A 282 3.40 -35.35 -30.52
N ARG A 283 3.32 -35.06 -31.83
CA ARG A 283 3.15 -36.07 -32.87
C ARG A 283 4.46 -36.34 -33.60
N THR A 284 4.79 -37.62 -33.71
CA THR A 284 5.89 -38.13 -34.56
C THR A 284 5.43 -38.30 -36.01
N THR A 285 6.36 -38.55 -36.93
CA THR A 285 6.05 -38.75 -38.37
C THR A 285 5.12 -39.95 -38.62
N ASP A 286 5.14 -40.95 -37.75
CA ASP A 286 4.27 -42.14 -37.75
C ASP A 286 2.97 -41.96 -36.94
N ASP A 287 2.61 -40.71 -36.63
CA ASP A 287 1.39 -40.30 -35.91
C ASP A 287 1.25 -40.87 -34.49
N ALA A 288 2.37 -41.22 -33.83
CA ALA A 288 2.37 -41.55 -32.41
C ALA A 288 2.23 -40.26 -31.59
N ALA A 289 1.23 -40.22 -30.71
CA ALA A 289 0.99 -39.10 -29.80
C ALA A 289 1.73 -39.31 -28.47
N LEU A 290 2.59 -38.35 -28.14
CA LEU A 290 3.45 -38.36 -26.96
C LEU A 290 3.24 -37.09 -26.13
N THR A 291 3.53 -37.20 -24.85
CA THR A 291 3.74 -36.06 -23.95
C THR A 291 5.20 -36.03 -23.56
N VAL A 292 5.89 -34.93 -23.82
CA VAL A 292 7.31 -34.78 -23.53
C VAL A 292 7.48 -33.90 -22.29
N HIS A 293 8.22 -34.41 -21.30
CA HIS A 293 8.53 -33.68 -20.08
C HIS A 293 9.95 -33.14 -20.14
N ILE A 294 10.08 -31.82 -20.04
CA ILE A 294 11.37 -31.13 -19.96
C ILE A 294 11.41 -30.24 -18.72
N MET A 295 12.63 -29.96 -18.26
CA MET A 295 12.90 -28.91 -17.31
C MET A 295 13.93 -27.97 -17.90
N MET A 296 13.65 -26.67 -17.82
CA MET A 296 14.55 -25.64 -18.32
C MET A 296 15.08 -24.78 -17.18
N PHE A 297 16.35 -24.43 -17.28
CA PHE A 297 17.09 -23.54 -16.39
C PHE A 297 17.38 -22.27 -17.15
N TYR A 298 17.13 -21.12 -16.53
CA TYR A 298 17.32 -19.82 -17.18
C TYR A 298 17.66 -18.76 -16.14
N THR A 299 18.17 -17.64 -16.61
CA THR A 299 18.44 -16.48 -15.77
C THR A 299 17.90 -15.21 -16.43
N MET A 300 17.46 -14.26 -15.59
CA MET A 300 16.96 -12.96 -16.02
C MET A 300 18.08 -11.94 -15.91
N HIS A 301 18.36 -11.22 -17.00
CA HIS A 301 19.41 -10.20 -17.06
C HIS A 301 18.87 -8.77 -16.99
N SER A 302 17.75 -8.50 -17.68
CA SER A 302 17.13 -7.16 -17.69
C SER A 302 15.63 -7.27 -17.52
N ILE A 303 15.13 -6.67 -16.43
CA ILE A 303 13.70 -6.58 -16.13
C ILE A 303 13.03 -5.58 -17.09
N GLU A 304 13.73 -4.50 -17.44
CA GLU A 304 13.23 -3.46 -18.35
C GLU A 304 12.93 -4.03 -19.73
N THR A 305 13.87 -4.80 -20.28
CA THR A 305 13.69 -5.46 -21.58
C THR A 305 12.52 -6.45 -21.53
N MET A 306 12.34 -7.15 -20.41
CA MET A 306 11.20 -8.04 -20.21
C MET A 306 9.88 -7.27 -20.21
N LEU A 307 9.78 -6.19 -19.43
CA LEU A 307 8.57 -5.36 -19.34
C LEU A 307 8.20 -4.67 -20.65
N ASP A 308 9.17 -4.34 -21.51
CA ASP A 308 8.93 -3.72 -22.81
C ASP A 308 8.52 -4.72 -23.89
N SER A 309 8.87 -6.00 -23.70
CA SER A 309 8.63 -7.05 -24.69
C SER A 309 7.41 -7.92 -24.38
N THR A 310 7.09 -8.15 -23.11
CA THR A 310 6.03 -9.07 -22.71
C THR A 310 5.44 -8.75 -21.34
N ASN A 311 4.15 -9.08 -21.17
CA ASN A 311 3.49 -9.08 -19.87
C ASN A 311 3.59 -10.46 -19.18
N ASP A 312 3.91 -11.52 -19.94
CA ASP A 312 3.93 -12.90 -19.46
C ASP A 312 5.09 -13.69 -20.06
N MET A 313 6.25 -13.53 -19.42
CA MET A 313 7.48 -14.19 -19.80
C MET A 313 7.37 -15.72 -19.79
N ILE A 314 6.63 -16.30 -18.83
CA ILE A 314 6.49 -17.76 -18.74
C ILE A 314 5.64 -18.29 -19.89
N GLY A 315 4.57 -17.58 -20.26
CA GLY A 315 3.78 -17.91 -21.44
C GLY A 315 4.62 -17.96 -22.71
N ASP A 316 5.46 -16.93 -22.93
CA ASP A 316 6.39 -16.89 -24.07
C ASP A 316 7.33 -18.09 -24.11
N PHE A 317 7.85 -18.51 -22.95
CA PHE A 317 8.75 -19.67 -22.85
C PHE A 317 8.01 -20.97 -23.14
N VAL A 318 6.80 -21.13 -22.59
CA VAL A 318 5.96 -22.31 -22.83
C VAL A 318 5.64 -22.45 -24.32
N SER A 319 5.20 -21.37 -24.97
CA SER A 319 4.88 -21.37 -26.40
C SER A 319 6.10 -21.68 -27.27
N SER A 320 7.24 -21.05 -26.98
CA SER A 320 8.46 -21.22 -27.77
C SER A 320 9.07 -22.62 -27.60
N ALA A 321 9.15 -23.11 -26.37
CA ALA A 321 9.65 -24.45 -26.08
C ALA A 321 8.73 -25.53 -26.68
N THR A 322 7.41 -25.32 -26.66
CA THR A 322 6.45 -26.22 -27.30
C THR A 322 6.69 -26.30 -28.81
N ALA A 323 6.91 -25.16 -29.48
CA ALA A 323 7.20 -25.13 -30.91
C ALA A 323 8.48 -25.91 -31.27
N ASP A 324 9.55 -25.75 -30.50
CA ASP A 324 10.81 -26.48 -30.71
C ASP A 324 10.63 -27.99 -30.52
N VAL A 325 9.97 -28.43 -29.44
CA VAL A 325 9.72 -29.86 -29.17
C VAL A 325 8.84 -30.48 -30.26
N MET A 326 7.78 -29.79 -30.69
CA MET A 326 6.90 -30.24 -31.76
C MET A 326 7.67 -30.38 -33.08
N THR A 327 8.52 -29.39 -33.41
CA THR A 327 9.32 -29.41 -34.62
C THR A 327 10.32 -30.58 -34.60
N PHE A 328 11.01 -30.79 -33.48
CA PHE A 328 11.94 -31.90 -33.31
C PHE A 328 11.25 -33.26 -33.48
N ALA A 329 10.11 -33.48 -32.82
CA ALA A 329 9.41 -34.76 -32.89
C ALA A 329 8.78 -35.04 -34.26
N SER A 330 8.28 -34.00 -34.95
CA SER A 330 7.62 -34.17 -36.25
C SER A 330 8.54 -34.74 -37.35
N GLN A 331 9.86 -34.65 -37.16
CA GLN A 331 10.89 -35.14 -38.09
C GLN A 331 11.32 -36.58 -37.81
N LEU A 332 10.87 -37.18 -36.71
CA LEU A 332 11.29 -38.49 -36.25
C LEU A 332 10.10 -39.44 -36.18
N THR A 333 10.35 -40.72 -36.45
CA THR A 333 9.43 -41.81 -36.08
C THR A 333 9.51 -42.06 -34.57
N TYR A 334 8.52 -42.75 -34.00
CA TYR A 334 8.50 -43.09 -32.58
C TYR A 334 9.78 -43.78 -32.09
N GLU A 335 10.29 -44.77 -32.84
CA GLU A 335 11.51 -45.50 -32.46
C GLU A 335 12.76 -44.61 -32.50
N ASN A 336 12.89 -43.79 -33.54
CA ASN A 336 14.01 -42.85 -33.67
C ASN A 336 13.96 -41.76 -32.59
N PHE A 337 12.76 -41.32 -32.22
CA PHE A 337 12.56 -40.39 -31.12
C PHE A 337 13.14 -40.96 -29.82
N LEU A 338 12.82 -42.22 -29.47
CA LEU A 338 13.33 -42.88 -28.26
C LEU A 338 14.87 -42.94 -28.23
N GLN A 339 15.48 -43.26 -29.36
CA GLN A 339 16.94 -43.33 -29.49
C GLN A 339 17.63 -41.96 -29.40
N GLN A 340 16.93 -40.89 -29.81
CA GLN A 340 17.48 -39.54 -29.87
C GLN A 340 16.99 -38.60 -28.75
N THR A 341 16.32 -39.13 -27.73
CA THR A 341 15.82 -38.34 -26.57
C THR A 341 16.89 -37.50 -25.88
N ASN A 342 18.15 -37.93 -25.88
CA ASN A 342 19.26 -37.17 -25.30
C ASN A 342 19.46 -35.79 -25.97
N LYS A 343 19.15 -35.67 -27.27
CA LYS A 343 19.25 -34.42 -28.01
C LYS A 343 18.29 -33.34 -27.49
N LEU A 344 17.16 -33.73 -26.88
CA LEU A 344 16.25 -32.80 -26.20
C LEU A 344 16.83 -32.17 -24.92
N SER A 345 18.05 -32.52 -24.53
CA SER A 345 18.80 -31.81 -23.48
C SER A 345 19.84 -30.84 -24.04
N GLU A 346 20.05 -30.80 -25.36
CA GLU A 346 20.98 -29.90 -26.03
C GLU A 346 20.28 -28.60 -26.41
N ILE A 347 20.88 -27.46 -26.07
CA ILE A 347 20.32 -26.11 -26.32
C ILE A 347 20.14 -25.83 -27.82
N GLU A 348 20.98 -26.45 -28.66
CA GLU A 348 20.93 -26.31 -30.12
C GLU A 348 19.59 -26.76 -30.73
N ASN A 349 18.88 -27.68 -30.06
CA ASN A 349 17.56 -28.14 -30.47
C ASN A 349 16.41 -27.23 -29.98
N PHE A 350 16.73 -26.10 -29.36
CA PHE A 350 15.77 -25.09 -28.88
C PHE A 350 16.04 -23.68 -29.42
N PRO A 351 16.16 -23.50 -30.75
CA PRO A 351 16.51 -22.20 -31.34
C PRO A 351 15.42 -21.14 -31.15
N ILE A 352 14.14 -21.52 -31.19
CA ILE A 352 13.03 -20.56 -31.03
C ILE A 352 12.99 -20.08 -29.58
N LEU A 353 13.09 -21.00 -28.62
CA LEU A 353 13.14 -20.69 -27.20
C LEU A 353 14.33 -19.80 -26.84
N ALA A 354 15.54 -20.15 -27.29
CA ALA A 354 16.74 -19.37 -26.99
C ALA A 354 16.65 -17.94 -27.56
N SER A 355 16.15 -17.80 -28.80
CA SER A 355 15.91 -16.50 -29.43
C SER A 355 14.89 -15.67 -28.66
N ARG A 356 13.74 -16.26 -28.29
CA ARG A 356 12.68 -15.57 -27.54
C ARG A 356 13.13 -15.17 -26.13
N MET A 357 13.88 -16.02 -25.44
CA MET A 357 14.47 -15.70 -24.14
C MET A 357 15.39 -14.47 -24.26
N LYS A 358 16.27 -14.44 -25.25
CA LYS A 358 17.18 -13.31 -25.47
C LYS A 358 16.43 -12.01 -25.75
N GLN A 359 15.37 -12.05 -26.57
CA GLN A 359 14.52 -10.89 -26.87
C GLN A 359 13.80 -10.34 -25.64
N THR A 360 13.45 -11.21 -24.69
CA THR A 360 12.76 -10.84 -23.44
C THR A 360 13.72 -10.50 -22.30
N GLY A 361 15.03 -10.40 -22.56
CA GLY A 361 16.02 -10.07 -21.52
C GLY A 361 16.44 -11.25 -20.63
N ASN A 362 16.22 -12.49 -21.07
CA ASN A 362 16.57 -13.71 -20.36
C ASN A 362 17.61 -14.54 -21.15
N GLU A 363 18.27 -15.47 -20.47
CA GLU A 363 19.19 -16.43 -21.08
C GLU A 363 18.81 -17.86 -20.70
N LEU A 364 18.77 -18.75 -21.70
CA LEU A 364 18.59 -20.18 -21.51
C LEU A 364 19.92 -20.81 -21.10
N LEU A 365 19.98 -21.36 -19.88
CA LEU A 365 21.21 -21.96 -19.34
C LEU A 365 21.32 -23.45 -19.68
N LYS A 366 20.22 -24.19 -19.55
CA LYS A 366 20.19 -25.64 -19.76
C LYS A 366 18.76 -26.14 -19.97
N VAL A 367 18.60 -27.13 -20.83
CA VAL A 367 17.37 -27.94 -20.90
C VAL A 367 17.71 -29.37 -20.47
N VAL A 368 16.80 -29.98 -19.71
CA VAL A 368 16.94 -31.36 -19.25
C VAL A 368 15.68 -32.11 -19.64
N TYR A 369 15.85 -33.12 -20.50
CA TYR A 369 14.81 -34.09 -20.76
C TYR A 369 14.53 -34.91 -19.49
N ARG A 370 13.26 -35.01 -19.11
CA ARG A 370 12.80 -35.67 -17.88
C ARG A 370 12.00 -36.94 -18.14
N GLY A 371 11.66 -37.22 -19.38
CA GLY A 371 10.92 -38.40 -19.78
C GLY A 371 9.79 -38.06 -20.75
N TYR A 372 9.04 -39.08 -21.10
CA TYR A 372 7.86 -38.97 -21.94
C TYR A 372 6.71 -39.78 -21.33
N GLY A 373 5.49 -39.41 -21.66
CA GLY A 373 4.29 -40.22 -21.48
C GLY A 373 3.71 -40.56 -22.84
N ALA A 374 3.52 -41.84 -23.13
CA ALA A 374 2.74 -42.28 -24.29
C ALA A 374 1.28 -42.52 -23.89
N SER A 375 0.39 -42.68 -24.88
CA SER A 375 -0.95 -43.21 -24.61
C SER A 375 -0.86 -44.60 -23.95
N SER A 376 -1.83 -44.96 -23.11
CA SER A 376 -1.84 -46.25 -22.41
C SER A 376 -1.70 -47.44 -23.37
N GLN A 377 -2.33 -47.38 -24.55
CA GLN A 377 -2.21 -48.42 -25.57
C GLN A 377 -0.80 -48.54 -26.17
N LEU A 378 -0.13 -47.42 -26.45
CA LEU A 378 1.25 -47.45 -26.98
C LEU A 378 2.25 -47.88 -25.91
N GLN A 379 2.02 -47.48 -24.67
CA GLN A 379 2.83 -47.91 -23.53
C GLN A 379 2.70 -49.43 -23.31
N GLU A 380 1.47 -49.96 -23.28
CA GLU A 380 1.20 -51.40 -23.15
C GLU A 380 1.81 -52.21 -24.30
N MET A 381 1.70 -51.73 -25.54
CA MET A 381 2.31 -52.39 -26.71
C MET A 381 3.83 -52.45 -26.58
N HIS A 382 4.46 -51.39 -26.06
CA HIS A 382 5.90 -51.34 -25.84
C HIS A 382 6.33 -52.26 -24.69
N ASP A 383 5.62 -52.23 -23.56
CA ASP A 383 5.88 -53.10 -22.41
C ASP A 383 5.71 -54.59 -22.79
N GLN A 384 4.75 -54.91 -23.68
CA GLN A 384 4.60 -56.24 -24.26
C GLN A 384 5.74 -56.61 -25.21
N ALA A 385 6.26 -55.67 -25.99
CA ALA A 385 7.40 -55.90 -26.88
C ALA A 385 8.71 -56.11 -26.10
N ILE A 386 8.89 -55.41 -24.97
CA ILE A 386 10.02 -55.59 -24.05
C ILE A 386 9.92 -56.94 -23.34
N SER A 387 8.75 -57.30 -22.81
CA SER A 387 8.56 -58.58 -22.10
C SER A 387 8.72 -59.82 -22.98
N ARG A 388 8.59 -59.70 -24.31
CA ARG A 388 8.89 -60.78 -25.27
C ARG A 388 10.36 -60.86 -25.68
N ARG A 389 11.16 -59.84 -25.37
CA ARG A 389 12.61 -59.79 -25.68
C ARG A 389 13.50 -60.20 -24.50
N CYS A 390 12.96 -60.16 -23.27
CA CYS A 390 13.52 -60.77 -22.07
C CYS A 390 13.00 -62.21 -21.92
#